data_AF-A0A1F5XHT5-F1
#
_entry.id   AF-A0A1F5XHT5-F1
#
_cell.length_a   1.000
_cell.length_b   1.000
_cell.length_c   1.000
_cell.angle_alpha   90.00
_cell.angle_beta   90.00
_cell.angle_gamma   90.00
#
_symmetry.space_group_name_H-M   'P 1'
#
loop_
_entity.id
_entity.type
_entity.pdbx_description
1 polymer ?
#
loop_
_entity_poly.entity_id
_entity_poly.type
_entity_poly.pdbx_seq_one_letter_code
_entity_poly.pdbx_strand_id
1 'polypeptide(L)'
;MKPPIIILGCANSGTSMLARILGGKNGHFLITDHKVKGGVVPEDKSNTTDTQIWWDNFDFEKWDAKGDPQLAVPIFDKNAIERVRRIYLSLAGGKRLVIKSPDHIARVPFFKEMFPDALFVFIVRNPWHNFQSMTLGGTETYLLFTKTVLSLPDDLLLRAAHSWKECIDLYLKYKNENWTLTRYENIVYDAGNSISKMFNFLGINDSAYFERAVKIPGAKDDNYYPVRKLFTKSPYKQEIMKAIAPGCEYFNYNSSINSARSSIGEYCFARFKKMFYLKPVLAPINNLFKYTAKKVIKAYVDFVLRPENPYIGRLFFNAEAAGLKFIRVDDNTLTKIGPANSIYFGIRERDYRRFKDEKFAVLADRWGENKAILKNIKLSANHQPENGKYLLSGEVTFIIKQ
;
A
#
# COMPACT_ATOMS: atom_id res chain seq x y z
N MET A 1 -17.92 14.82 16.67
CA MET A 1 -17.27 14.65 15.34
C MET A 1 -18.21 13.82 14.47
N LYS A 2 -18.28 14.03 13.15
CA LYS A 2 -19.07 13.14 12.28
C LYS A 2 -18.43 11.74 12.26
N PRO A 3 -19.22 10.66 12.14
CA PRO A 3 -18.65 9.31 12.10
C PRO A 3 -17.64 9.14 10.95
N PRO A 4 -16.50 8.44 11.19
CA PRO A 4 -15.53 8.14 10.14
C PRO A 4 -16.15 7.38 8.97
N ILE A 5 -15.60 7.57 7.77
CA ILE A 5 -15.99 6.83 6.57
C ILE A 5 -14.85 5.88 6.21
N ILE A 6 -15.12 4.58 6.19
CA ILE A 6 -14.14 3.54 5.86
C ILE A 6 -14.47 2.96 4.48
N ILE A 7 -13.57 3.13 3.52
CA ILE A 7 -13.72 2.66 2.14
C ILE A 7 -13.02 1.31 2.01
N LEU A 8 -13.82 0.28 1.73
CA LEU A 8 -13.39 -1.12 1.64
C LEU A 8 -13.75 -1.71 0.27
N GLY A 9 -13.04 -2.75 -0.12
CA GLY A 9 -13.27 -3.47 -1.38
C GLY A 9 -12.11 -4.38 -1.68
N CYS A 10 -12.25 -5.24 -2.70
CA CYS A 10 -11.10 -5.97 -3.23
C CYS A 10 -10.06 -4.97 -3.76
N ALA A 11 -8.77 -5.30 -3.72
CA ALA A 11 -7.76 -4.49 -4.42
C ALA A 11 -8.18 -4.30 -5.89
N ASN A 12 -8.00 -3.11 -6.47
CA ASN A 12 -8.40 -2.78 -7.85
C ASN A 12 -9.92 -2.82 -8.19
N SER A 13 -10.79 -2.79 -7.17
CA SER A 13 -12.25 -2.65 -7.34
C SER A 13 -12.73 -1.22 -7.56
N GLY A 14 -11.85 -0.20 -7.46
CA GLY A 14 -12.23 1.21 -7.55
C GLY A 14 -12.22 1.97 -6.23
N THR A 15 -11.66 1.40 -5.16
CA THR A 15 -11.48 2.08 -3.86
C THR A 15 -10.76 3.43 -3.98
N SER A 16 -9.76 3.57 -4.85
CA SER A 16 -9.08 4.85 -5.08
C SER A 16 -9.98 5.91 -5.76
N MET A 17 -10.96 5.49 -6.56
CA MET A 17 -11.95 6.40 -7.14
C MET A 17 -12.90 6.90 -6.05
N LEU A 18 -13.42 6.00 -5.21
CA LEU A 18 -14.23 6.39 -4.06
C LEU A 18 -13.46 7.26 -3.07
N ALA A 19 -12.18 6.99 -2.83
CA ALA A 19 -11.33 7.83 -1.99
C ALA A 19 -11.27 9.28 -2.49
N ARG A 20 -11.23 9.50 -3.81
CA ARG A 20 -11.27 10.85 -4.39
C ARG A 20 -12.64 11.50 -4.22
N ILE A 21 -13.71 10.74 -4.46
CA ILE A 21 -15.11 11.21 -4.34
C ILE A 21 -15.48 11.53 -2.89
N LEU A 22 -15.00 10.76 -1.93
CA LEU A 22 -15.36 10.93 -0.53
C LEU A 22 -14.35 11.79 0.21
N GLY A 23 -13.07 11.68 -0.12
CA GLY A 23 -12.00 12.50 0.46
C GLY A 23 -11.96 13.93 -0.06
N GLY A 24 -12.50 14.21 -1.25
CA GLY A 24 -12.42 15.54 -1.86
C GLY A 24 -13.46 16.54 -1.44
N LYS A 25 -14.36 16.18 -0.54
CA LYS A 25 -15.30 17.12 0.04
C LYS A 25 -14.57 18.01 1.05
N ASN A 26 -14.81 19.32 0.98
CA ASN A 26 -14.36 20.24 2.02
C ASN A 26 -14.88 19.82 3.40
N GLY A 27 -13.97 19.80 4.38
CA GLY A 27 -14.25 19.33 5.73
C GLY A 27 -14.05 17.82 5.93
N HIS A 28 -13.60 17.09 4.91
CA HIS A 28 -13.13 15.71 5.05
C HIS A 28 -11.59 15.66 5.11
N PHE A 29 -11.06 14.62 5.76
CA PHE A 29 -9.64 14.31 5.83
C PHE A 29 -9.42 12.89 5.33
N LEU A 30 -8.77 12.76 4.17
CA LEU A 30 -8.51 11.47 3.54
C LEU A 30 -7.12 10.95 3.89
N ILE A 31 -7.04 9.74 4.43
CA ILE A 31 -5.80 8.99 4.57
C ILE A 31 -5.84 7.71 3.74
N THR A 32 -4.75 7.44 3.03
CA THR A 32 -4.58 6.23 2.21
C THR A 32 -3.17 5.64 2.31
N ASP A 33 -2.98 4.47 1.70
CA ASP A 33 -1.70 3.76 1.62
C ASP A 33 -0.71 4.33 0.59
N HIS A 34 -1.10 5.32 -0.21
CA HIS A 34 -0.22 5.85 -1.25
C HIS A 34 0.97 6.63 -0.65
N LYS A 35 2.20 6.22 -1.00
CA LYS A 35 3.44 6.91 -0.58
C LYS A 35 3.62 8.27 -1.24
N VAL A 36 3.08 8.46 -2.46
CA VAL A 36 3.14 9.73 -3.18
C VAL A 36 1.91 10.57 -2.82
N LYS A 37 2.05 11.38 -1.78
CA LYS A 37 1.09 12.42 -1.39
C LYS A 37 1.35 13.68 -2.23
N GLY A 38 0.31 14.35 -2.73
CA GLY A 38 0.47 15.64 -3.44
C GLY A 38 0.00 15.69 -4.90
N GLY A 39 -0.74 14.69 -5.37
CA GLY A 39 -1.45 14.76 -6.66
C GLY A 39 -2.80 15.48 -6.59
N VAL A 40 -3.65 15.27 -7.60
CA VAL A 40 -5.05 15.75 -7.68
C VAL A 40 -5.95 15.19 -6.56
N VAL A 41 -5.44 14.23 -5.78
CA VAL A 41 -6.17 13.67 -4.64
C VAL A 41 -5.96 14.60 -3.45
N PRO A 42 -7.04 15.07 -2.80
CA PRO A 42 -6.99 15.88 -1.58
C PRO A 42 -6.67 14.99 -0.38
N GLU A 43 -5.57 14.28 -0.51
CA GLU A 43 -5.04 13.40 0.49
C GLU A 43 -4.31 14.21 1.56
N ASP A 44 -4.25 13.63 2.76
CA ASP A 44 -3.33 14.01 3.80
C ASP A 44 -1.91 14.35 3.26
N LYS A 45 -1.34 15.41 3.82
CA LYS A 45 0.03 15.87 3.53
C LYS A 45 1.00 15.63 4.70
N SER A 46 0.62 14.82 5.70
CA SER A 46 1.45 14.50 6.88
C SER A 46 2.66 13.61 6.55
N ASN A 47 2.82 13.20 5.29
CA ASN A 47 3.79 12.17 4.85
C ASN A 47 3.61 10.81 5.51
N THR A 48 2.51 10.61 6.26
CA THR A 48 2.17 9.34 6.88
C THR A 48 1.18 8.59 5.99
N THR A 49 1.42 7.30 5.79
CA THR A 49 0.45 6.43 5.11
C THR A 49 -0.33 5.66 6.14
N ASP A 50 -1.53 5.24 5.76
CA ASP A 50 -2.34 4.37 6.59
C ASP A 50 -1.57 3.08 6.97
N THR A 51 -1.01 2.37 5.99
CA THR A 51 -0.10 1.23 6.18
C THR A 51 0.98 1.49 7.23
N GLN A 52 1.65 2.65 7.19
CA GLN A 52 2.72 2.97 8.13
C GLN A 52 2.18 3.10 9.56
N ILE A 53 0.99 3.70 9.75
CA ILE A 53 0.34 3.79 11.07
C ILE A 53 0.10 2.39 11.63
N TRP A 54 -0.40 1.46 10.82
CA TRP A 54 -0.63 0.09 11.26
C TRP A 54 0.67 -0.61 11.63
N TRP A 55 1.68 -0.56 10.76
CA TRP A 55 2.96 -1.24 10.97
C TRP A 55 3.74 -0.71 12.17
N ASP A 56 3.60 0.59 12.49
CA ASP A 56 4.27 1.19 13.64
C ASP A 56 3.58 0.92 14.98
N ASN A 57 2.31 0.49 14.97
CA ASN A 57 1.52 0.40 16.20
C ASN A 57 1.06 -1.01 16.55
N PHE A 58 1.06 -1.94 15.58
CA PHE A 58 0.64 -3.33 15.76
C PHE A 58 1.77 -4.30 15.48
N ASP A 59 1.72 -5.45 16.15
CA ASP A 59 2.51 -6.61 15.76
C ASP A 59 1.75 -7.49 14.76
N PHE A 60 2.50 -8.31 14.04
CA PHE A 60 2.00 -9.24 13.04
C PHE A 60 2.65 -10.60 13.28
N GLU A 61 1.93 -11.67 13.00
CA GLU A 61 2.41 -13.04 13.24
C GLU A 61 3.69 -13.37 12.46
N LYS A 62 3.85 -12.77 11.27
CA LYS A 62 4.99 -13.01 10.39
C LYS A 62 5.43 -11.71 9.72
N TRP A 63 6.74 -11.49 9.74
CA TRP A 63 7.43 -10.40 9.07
C TRP A 63 8.43 -10.99 8.08
N ASP A 64 8.61 -10.36 6.93
CA ASP A 64 9.64 -10.74 5.96
C ASP A 64 11.02 -10.11 6.28
N ALA A 65 12.04 -10.45 5.49
CA ALA A 65 13.40 -9.93 5.68
C ALA A 65 13.55 -8.42 5.44
N LYS A 66 12.54 -7.77 4.85
CA LYS A 66 12.46 -6.32 4.63
C LYS A 66 11.75 -5.61 5.78
N GLY A 67 11.11 -6.36 6.67
CA GLY A 67 10.28 -5.83 7.74
C GLY A 67 8.88 -5.43 7.28
N ASP A 68 8.38 -6.07 6.22
CA ASP A 68 6.99 -5.97 5.80
C ASP A 68 6.20 -7.16 6.40
N PRO A 69 4.98 -6.95 6.93
CA PRO A 69 4.19 -8.05 7.45
C PRO A 69 3.72 -8.95 6.30
N GLN A 70 3.88 -10.26 6.47
CA GLN A 70 3.43 -11.24 5.48
C GLN A 70 1.93 -11.49 5.52
N LEU A 71 1.24 -11.06 6.60
CA LEU A 71 -0.20 -11.16 6.75
C LEU A 71 -0.82 -9.76 6.86
N ALA A 72 -1.96 -9.57 6.22
CA ALA A 72 -2.68 -8.30 6.23
C ALA A 72 -3.31 -7.96 7.59
N VAL A 73 -3.58 -8.99 8.42
CA VAL A 73 -4.25 -8.87 9.72
C VAL A 73 -3.20 -8.82 10.84
N PRO A 74 -3.16 -7.74 11.63
CA PRO A 74 -2.30 -7.67 12.81
C PRO A 74 -2.80 -8.56 13.94
N ILE A 75 -1.94 -8.78 14.94
CA ILE A 75 -2.33 -9.36 16.23
C ILE A 75 -3.22 -8.34 16.95
N PHE A 76 -4.33 -8.80 17.51
CA PHE A 76 -5.27 -7.94 18.22
C PHE A 76 -4.63 -7.35 19.49
N ASP A 77 -4.54 -6.03 19.57
CA ASP A 77 -4.06 -5.29 20.74
C ASP A 77 -4.95 -4.06 20.95
N LYS A 78 -5.67 -4.05 22.08
CA LYS A 78 -6.59 -2.96 22.44
C LYS A 78 -5.86 -1.63 22.66
N ASN A 79 -4.65 -1.67 23.21
CA ASN A 79 -3.85 -0.47 23.42
C ASN A 79 -3.35 0.10 22.09
N ALA A 80 -2.95 -0.76 21.15
CA ALA A 80 -2.62 -0.36 19.78
C ALA A 80 -3.81 0.28 19.07
N ILE A 81 -5.01 -0.30 19.21
CA ILE A 81 -6.24 0.27 18.64
C ILE A 81 -6.48 1.69 19.16
N GLU A 82 -6.35 1.92 20.47
CA GLU A 82 -6.54 3.26 21.05
C GLU A 82 -5.43 4.25 20.62
N ARG A 83 -4.16 3.79 20.51
CA ARG A 83 -3.08 4.62 19.96
C ARG A 83 -3.40 5.04 18.52
N VAL A 84 -3.77 4.10 17.67
CA VAL A 84 -4.08 4.37 16.26
C VAL A 84 -5.33 5.24 16.12
N ARG A 85 -6.37 5.03 16.95
CA ARG A 85 -7.54 5.93 17.03
C ARG A 85 -7.10 7.38 17.26
N ARG A 86 -6.27 7.61 18.28
CA ARG A 86 -5.77 8.96 18.62
C ARG A 86 -4.96 9.58 17.47
N ILE A 87 -4.11 8.80 16.81
CA ILE A 87 -3.35 9.26 15.63
C ILE A 87 -4.29 9.72 14.53
N TYR A 88 -5.27 8.89 14.13
CA TYR A 88 -6.21 9.28 13.06
C TYR A 88 -7.02 10.52 13.42
N LEU A 89 -7.53 10.62 14.66
CA LEU A 89 -8.31 11.79 15.09
C LEU A 89 -7.46 13.06 15.16
N SER A 90 -6.20 12.95 15.61
CA SER A 90 -5.25 14.05 15.63
C SER A 90 -4.93 14.53 14.22
N LEU A 91 -4.67 13.61 13.29
CA LEU A 91 -4.40 13.93 11.89
C LEU A 91 -5.61 14.59 11.21
N ALA A 92 -6.82 14.12 11.52
CA ALA A 92 -8.04 14.69 10.96
C ALA A 92 -8.30 16.14 11.43
N GLY A 93 -7.79 16.54 12.60
CA GLY A 93 -7.86 17.93 13.07
C GLY A 93 -9.30 18.48 13.10
N GLY A 94 -10.25 17.68 13.55
CA GLY A 94 -11.68 18.04 13.60
C GLY A 94 -12.47 17.83 12.30
N LYS A 95 -11.80 17.56 11.18
CA LYS A 95 -12.45 17.16 9.91
C LYS A 95 -13.04 15.75 10.03
N ARG A 96 -13.99 15.42 9.16
CA ARG A 96 -14.51 14.05 9.08
C ARG A 96 -13.44 13.14 8.48
N LEU A 97 -13.03 12.13 9.24
CA LEU A 97 -12.05 11.14 8.81
C LEU A 97 -12.61 10.26 7.67
N VAL A 98 -11.82 10.09 6.62
CA VAL A 98 -12.06 9.17 5.51
C VAL A 98 -10.83 8.28 5.37
N ILE A 99 -10.99 6.98 5.57
CA ILE A 99 -9.89 6.01 5.46
C ILE A 99 -10.14 5.15 4.24
N LYS A 100 -9.18 5.13 3.31
CA LYS A 100 -9.16 4.13 2.22
C LYS A 100 -7.99 3.20 2.44
N SER A 101 -8.29 1.92 2.51
CA SER A 101 -7.26 0.92 2.34
C SER A 101 -7.80 -0.35 1.69
N PRO A 102 -7.14 -0.81 0.62
CA PRO A 102 -7.54 -2.00 -0.10
C PRO A 102 -7.37 -3.29 0.72
N ASP A 103 -6.46 -3.34 1.71
CA ASP A 103 -6.19 -4.57 2.50
C ASP A 103 -7.08 -4.67 3.75
N HIS A 104 -7.94 -3.67 3.99
CA HIS A 104 -8.61 -3.45 5.27
C HIS A 104 -9.88 -4.24 5.52
N ILE A 105 -10.43 -4.95 4.54
CA ILE A 105 -11.63 -5.71 4.83
C ILE A 105 -11.36 -6.79 5.89
N ALA A 106 -10.13 -7.31 5.94
CA ALA A 106 -9.68 -8.22 6.99
C ALA A 106 -9.45 -7.51 8.35
N ARG A 107 -9.34 -6.17 8.35
CA ARG A 107 -9.18 -5.31 9.54
C ARG A 107 -10.49 -4.73 10.06
N VAL A 108 -11.65 -5.08 9.48
CA VAL A 108 -12.97 -4.60 9.93
C VAL A 108 -13.21 -4.76 11.44
N PRO A 109 -12.84 -5.87 12.11
CA PRO A 109 -12.98 -5.98 13.56
C PRO A 109 -12.26 -4.88 14.33
N PHE A 110 -11.06 -4.49 13.87
CA PHE A 110 -10.28 -3.42 14.47
C PHE A 110 -10.94 -2.06 14.23
N PHE A 111 -11.49 -1.79 13.04
CA PHE A 111 -12.21 -0.55 12.80
C PHE A 111 -13.47 -0.42 13.62
N LYS A 112 -14.20 -1.52 13.86
CA LYS A 112 -15.39 -1.51 14.73
C LYS A 112 -15.03 -1.23 16.18
N GLU A 113 -13.90 -1.78 16.68
CA GLU A 113 -13.38 -1.44 18.00
C GLU A 113 -12.88 0.02 18.05
N MET A 114 -12.15 0.44 17.02
CA MET A 114 -11.54 1.77 16.93
C MET A 114 -12.57 2.87 16.75
N PHE A 115 -13.66 2.62 16.01
CA PHE A 115 -14.70 3.58 15.64
C PHE A 115 -16.06 2.85 15.56
N PRO A 116 -16.74 2.64 16.70
CA PRO A 116 -17.99 1.87 16.74
C PRO A 116 -19.12 2.43 15.87
N ASP A 117 -19.11 3.74 15.63
CA ASP A 117 -20.07 4.47 14.81
C ASP A 117 -19.66 4.62 13.34
N ALA A 118 -18.50 4.08 12.93
CA ALA A 118 -17.99 4.24 11.57
C ALA A 118 -18.98 3.75 10.50
N LEU A 119 -19.04 4.51 9.41
CA LEU A 119 -19.80 4.14 8.21
C LEU A 119 -18.85 3.48 7.21
N PHE A 120 -19.28 2.35 6.66
CA PHE A 120 -18.50 1.54 5.74
C PHE A 120 -19.06 1.65 4.32
N VAL A 121 -18.19 1.93 3.37
CA VAL A 121 -18.50 1.95 1.94
C VAL A 121 -17.77 0.78 1.30
N PHE A 122 -18.51 -0.27 0.96
CA PHE A 122 -17.97 -1.43 0.27
C PHE A 122 -18.18 -1.30 -1.24
N ILE A 123 -17.08 -1.37 -2.00
CA ILE A 123 -17.10 -1.42 -3.45
C ILE A 123 -16.69 -2.80 -3.97
N VAL A 124 -17.54 -3.37 -4.81
CA VAL A 124 -17.29 -4.61 -5.53
C VAL A 124 -17.16 -4.35 -7.02
N ARG A 125 -16.39 -5.18 -7.72
CA ARG A 125 -16.22 -5.13 -9.18
C ARG A 125 -16.38 -6.53 -9.74
N ASN A 126 -16.79 -6.65 -11.00
CA ASN A 126 -16.83 -7.94 -11.68
C ASN A 126 -15.48 -8.68 -11.50
N PRO A 127 -15.50 -9.97 -11.11
CA PRO A 127 -14.28 -10.70 -10.74
C PRO A 127 -13.28 -10.76 -11.90
N TRP A 128 -13.70 -10.98 -13.14
CA TRP A 128 -12.79 -11.05 -14.28
C TRP A 128 -12.10 -9.71 -14.56
N HIS A 129 -12.83 -8.61 -14.40
CA HIS A 129 -12.27 -7.27 -14.51
C HIS A 129 -11.26 -7.01 -13.38
N ASN A 130 -11.59 -7.50 -12.19
CA ASN A 130 -10.73 -7.36 -11.02
C ASN A 130 -9.45 -8.20 -11.14
N PHE A 131 -9.55 -9.46 -11.57
CA PHE A 131 -8.43 -10.39 -11.73
C PHE A 131 -7.46 -9.90 -12.79
N GLN A 132 -7.96 -9.40 -13.91
CA GLN A 132 -7.09 -8.78 -14.91
C GLN A 132 -6.23 -7.68 -14.29
N SER A 133 -6.82 -6.83 -13.44
CA SER A 133 -6.06 -5.77 -12.79
C SER A 133 -5.10 -6.28 -11.71
N MET A 134 -5.50 -7.29 -10.92
CA MET A 134 -4.65 -7.86 -9.86
C MET A 134 -3.47 -8.65 -10.41
N THR A 135 -3.69 -9.38 -11.50
CA THR A 135 -2.68 -10.20 -12.17
C THR A 135 -1.81 -9.42 -13.15
N LEU A 136 -2.13 -8.14 -13.41
CA LEU A 136 -1.37 -7.30 -14.32
C LEU A 136 0.05 -7.10 -13.79
N GLY A 137 1.05 -7.47 -14.59
CA GLY A 137 2.46 -7.42 -14.19
C GLY A 137 2.97 -8.72 -13.55
N GLY A 138 2.09 -9.71 -13.32
CA GLY A 138 2.50 -11.04 -12.85
C GLY A 138 3.00 -11.07 -11.40
N THR A 139 2.53 -10.14 -10.56
CA THR A 139 2.95 -10.04 -9.15
C THR A 139 1.77 -10.21 -8.20
N GLU A 140 2.04 -10.64 -6.97
CA GLU A 140 1.05 -10.82 -5.91
C GLU A 140 0.69 -9.54 -5.16
N THR A 141 1.23 -8.40 -5.56
CA THR A 141 1.13 -7.10 -4.87
C THR A 141 -0.30 -6.67 -4.49
N TYR A 142 -1.31 -7.15 -5.21
CA TYR A 142 -2.71 -6.78 -5.03
C TYR A 142 -3.58 -7.90 -4.46
N LEU A 143 -2.98 -8.96 -3.94
CA LEU A 143 -3.71 -10.04 -3.28
C LEU A 143 -4.06 -9.67 -1.83
N LEU A 144 -5.10 -10.29 -1.30
CA LEU A 144 -5.40 -10.18 0.12
C LEU A 144 -4.51 -11.20 0.85
N PHE A 145 -3.48 -10.73 1.55
CA PHE A 145 -2.50 -11.57 2.23
C PHE A 145 -3.05 -12.19 3.53
N THR A 146 -3.95 -13.16 3.41
CA THR A 146 -4.46 -13.98 4.53
C THR A 146 -3.77 -15.33 4.56
N LYS A 147 -3.88 -16.05 5.70
CA LYS A 147 -3.38 -17.43 5.79
C LYS A 147 -4.01 -18.33 4.72
N THR A 148 -5.30 -18.14 4.45
CA THR A 148 -6.04 -18.89 3.44
C THR A 148 -5.42 -18.69 2.06
N VAL A 149 -5.30 -17.44 1.60
CA VAL A 149 -4.77 -17.14 0.26
C VAL A 149 -3.32 -17.59 0.11
N LEU A 150 -2.48 -17.36 1.14
CA LEU A 150 -1.07 -17.74 1.10
C LEU A 150 -0.81 -19.24 1.17
N SER A 151 -1.77 -20.03 1.70
CA SER A 151 -1.67 -21.48 1.74
C SER A 151 -2.00 -22.16 0.40
N LEU A 152 -2.57 -21.42 -0.56
CA LEU A 152 -2.92 -21.95 -1.87
C LEU A 152 -1.69 -22.22 -2.73
N PRO A 153 -1.80 -23.11 -3.74
CA PRO A 153 -0.77 -23.29 -4.74
C PRO A 153 -0.29 -21.97 -5.37
N ASP A 154 0.93 -21.97 -5.88
CA ASP A 154 1.55 -20.83 -6.59
C ASP A 154 0.94 -20.65 -7.99
N ASP A 155 -0.36 -20.34 -8.02
CA ASP A 155 -1.11 -19.91 -9.20
C ASP A 155 -1.75 -18.55 -8.89
N LEU A 156 -1.23 -17.52 -9.56
CA LEU A 156 -1.63 -16.13 -9.32
C LEU A 156 -3.12 -15.89 -9.55
N LEU A 157 -3.74 -16.59 -10.52
CA LEU A 157 -5.16 -16.40 -10.81
C LEU A 157 -6.04 -17.10 -9.77
N LEU A 158 -5.66 -18.29 -9.32
CA LEU A 158 -6.30 -18.98 -8.21
C LEU A 158 -6.26 -18.12 -6.94
N ARG A 159 -5.07 -17.61 -6.57
CA ARG A 159 -4.90 -16.74 -5.41
C ARG A 159 -5.69 -15.43 -5.54
N ALA A 160 -5.77 -14.85 -6.73
CA ALA A 160 -6.62 -13.69 -7.00
C ALA A 160 -8.12 -14.00 -6.83
N ALA A 161 -8.58 -15.16 -7.30
CA ALA A 161 -9.96 -15.61 -7.14
C ALA A 161 -10.33 -15.81 -5.67
N HIS A 162 -9.45 -16.45 -4.89
CA HIS A 162 -9.65 -16.61 -3.46
C HIS A 162 -9.55 -15.29 -2.68
N SER A 163 -8.66 -14.37 -3.07
CA SER A 163 -8.60 -13.03 -2.49
C SER A 163 -9.92 -12.27 -2.68
N TRP A 164 -10.51 -12.35 -3.87
CA TRP A 164 -11.81 -11.72 -4.16
C TRP A 164 -12.95 -12.39 -3.39
N LYS A 165 -12.96 -13.73 -3.36
CA LYS A 165 -13.93 -14.50 -2.58
C LYS A 165 -13.86 -14.14 -1.09
N GLU A 166 -12.68 -14.16 -0.49
CA GLU A 166 -12.51 -13.89 0.94
C GLU A 166 -12.91 -12.45 1.30
N CYS A 167 -12.61 -11.48 0.43
CA CYS A 167 -13.10 -10.12 0.59
C CYS A 167 -14.64 -10.06 0.65
N ILE A 168 -15.33 -10.81 -0.22
CA ILE A 168 -16.80 -10.89 -0.21
C ILE A 168 -17.31 -11.62 1.03
N ASP A 169 -16.68 -12.73 1.42
CA ASP A 169 -17.07 -13.47 2.63
C ASP A 169 -16.96 -12.56 3.87
N LEU A 170 -15.89 -11.78 3.97
CA LEU A 170 -15.70 -10.82 5.06
C LEU A 170 -16.73 -9.67 5.02
N TYR A 171 -17.09 -9.17 3.83
CA TYR A 171 -18.18 -8.22 3.67
C TYR A 171 -19.50 -8.81 4.18
N LEU A 172 -19.86 -10.02 3.72
CA LEU A 172 -21.11 -10.69 4.12
C LEU A 172 -21.14 -10.97 5.62
N LYS A 173 -19.99 -11.35 6.21
CA LYS A 173 -19.83 -11.61 7.64
C LYS A 173 -20.05 -10.36 8.49
N TYR A 174 -19.52 -9.21 8.07
CA TYR A 174 -19.48 -8.03 8.93
C TYR A 174 -20.48 -6.92 8.58
N LYS A 175 -21.13 -6.97 7.41
CA LYS A 175 -22.08 -5.94 7.00
C LYS A 175 -23.24 -5.83 8.00
N ASN A 176 -23.63 -4.59 8.27
CA ASN A 176 -24.79 -4.24 9.07
C ASN A 176 -25.37 -2.91 8.54
N GLU A 177 -26.23 -2.25 9.31
CA GLU A 177 -26.87 -0.98 8.97
C GLU A 177 -25.89 0.18 8.70
N ASN A 178 -24.67 0.10 9.24
CA ASN A 178 -23.61 1.08 8.98
C ASN A 178 -22.84 0.81 7.68
N TRP A 179 -23.35 -0.03 6.78
CA TRP A 179 -22.72 -0.35 5.50
C TRP A 179 -23.57 0.11 4.32
N THR A 180 -22.90 0.67 3.33
CA THR A 180 -23.44 0.84 1.99
C THR A 180 -22.59 0.08 0.97
N LEU A 181 -23.27 -0.48 -0.03
CA LEU A 181 -22.68 -1.26 -1.11
C LEU A 181 -22.78 -0.47 -2.41
N THR A 182 -21.70 -0.46 -3.20
CA THR A 182 -21.76 -0.03 -4.59
C THR A 182 -20.98 -0.96 -5.50
N ARG A 183 -21.42 -1.06 -6.76
CA ARG A 183 -20.69 -1.76 -7.82
C ARG A 183 -19.85 -0.73 -8.57
N TYR A 184 -18.61 -1.08 -8.89
CA TYR A 184 -17.74 -0.27 -9.74
C TYR A 184 -18.46 0.15 -11.03
N GLU A 185 -19.15 -0.80 -11.66
CA GLU A 185 -19.89 -0.60 -12.89
C GLU A 185 -20.98 0.46 -12.73
N ASN A 186 -21.71 0.45 -11.61
CA ASN A 186 -22.75 1.45 -11.36
C ASN A 186 -22.14 2.85 -11.22
N ILE A 187 -20.97 2.98 -10.58
CA ILE A 187 -20.30 4.27 -10.42
C ILE A 187 -19.83 4.84 -11.77
N VAL A 188 -19.36 4.00 -12.70
CA VAL A 188 -18.83 4.47 -13.99
C VAL A 188 -19.88 4.63 -15.08
N TYR A 189 -21.00 3.89 -15.01
CA TYR A 189 -22.07 3.97 -16.01
C TYR A 189 -23.30 4.77 -15.55
N ASP A 190 -23.52 4.89 -14.24
CA ASP A 190 -24.62 5.64 -13.64
C ASP A 190 -24.15 6.35 -12.35
N ALA A 191 -23.15 7.22 -12.54
CA ALA A 191 -22.49 7.95 -11.47
C ALA A 191 -23.47 8.75 -10.61
N GLY A 192 -24.43 9.44 -11.25
CA GLY A 192 -25.42 10.29 -10.58
C GLY A 192 -26.23 9.54 -9.54
N ASN A 193 -26.91 8.47 -9.95
CA ASN A 193 -27.75 7.70 -9.02
C ASN A 193 -26.91 6.98 -7.96
N SER A 194 -25.77 6.41 -8.36
CA SER A 194 -24.91 5.64 -7.45
C SER A 194 -24.28 6.51 -6.37
N ILE A 195 -23.77 7.70 -6.75
CA ILE A 195 -23.21 8.66 -5.80
C ILE A 195 -24.30 9.28 -4.94
N SER A 196 -25.48 9.58 -5.50
CA SER A 196 -26.59 10.17 -4.73
C SER A 196 -27.03 9.26 -3.59
N LYS A 197 -27.26 7.97 -3.88
CA LYS A 197 -27.58 6.95 -2.86
C LYS A 197 -26.50 6.85 -1.78
N MET A 198 -25.23 6.83 -2.19
CA MET A 198 -24.10 6.79 -1.27
C MET A 198 -23.99 8.06 -0.41
N PHE A 199 -24.20 9.25 -0.98
CA PHE A 199 -24.13 10.52 -0.26
C PHE A 199 -25.25 10.66 0.76
N ASN A 200 -26.47 10.25 0.39
CA ASN A 200 -27.61 10.21 1.31
C ASN A 200 -27.31 9.31 2.51
N PHE A 201 -26.80 8.09 2.26
CA PHE A 201 -26.38 7.17 3.31
C PHE A 201 -25.30 7.78 4.23
N LEU A 202 -24.32 8.48 3.66
CA LEU A 202 -23.23 9.09 4.40
C LEU A 202 -23.60 10.42 5.08
N GLY A 203 -24.80 10.96 4.87
CA GLY A 203 -25.20 12.29 5.35
C GLY A 203 -24.37 13.42 4.73
N ILE A 204 -24.05 13.30 3.43
CA ILE A 204 -23.32 14.30 2.65
C ILE A 204 -24.33 15.13 1.84
N ASN A 205 -24.74 16.27 2.41
CA ASN A 205 -25.69 17.20 1.79
C ASN A 205 -24.94 18.42 1.24
N ASP A 206 -24.43 18.33 0.02
CA ASP A 206 -23.66 19.38 -0.64
C ASP A 206 -23.84 19.27 -2.16
N SER A 207 -24.82 19.98 -2.70
CA SER A 207 -25.19 19.92 -4.12
C SER A 207 -24.05 20.38 -5.03
N ALA A 208 -23.36 21.47 -4.66
CA ALA A 208 -22.22 21.98 -5.42
C ALA A 208 -21.06 20.98 -5.48
N TYR A 209 -20.83 20.21 -4.41
CA TYR A 209 -19.86 19.12 -4.42
C TYR A 209 -20.35 17.91 -5.22
N PHE A 210 -21.63 17.55 -5.10
CA PHE A 210 -22.24 16.45 -5.85
C PHE A 210 -22.02 16.59 -7.36
N GLU A 211 -22.27 17.78 -7.93
CA GLU A 211 -22.04 18.09 -9.35
C GLU A 211 -20.59 17.86 -9.81
N ARG A 212 -19.62 17.99 -8.90
CA ARG A 212 -18.21 17.67 -9.18
C ARG A 212 -17.93 16.18 -9.02
N ALA A 213 -18.49 15.55 -7.99
CA ALA A 213 -18.28 14.15 -7.65
C ALA A 213 -18.78 13.19 -8.76
N VAL A 214 -19.87 13.54 -9.45
CA VAL A 214 -20.44 12.72 -10.53
C VAL A 214 -19.65 12.79 -11.84
N LYS A 215 -18.72 13.75 -11.98
CA LYS A 215 -17.86 13.90 -13.17
C LYS A 215 -16.69 12.92 -13.12
N ILE A 216 -17.02 11.65 -13.27
CA ILE A 216 -16.04 10.55 -13.28
C ILE A 216 -15.65 10.26 -14.74
N PRO A 217 -14.37 9.97 -15.03
CA PRO A 217 -13.99 9.45 -16.34
C PRO A 217 -14.80 8.19 -16.66
N GLY A 218 -15.29 8.10 -17.90
CA GLY A 218 -16.00 6.90 -18.36
C GLY A 218 -15.17 5.63 -18.20
N ALA A 219 -15.86 4.49 -18.12
CA ALA A 219 -15.22 3.19 -18.11
C ALA A 219 -14.32 3.04 -19.35
N LYS A 220 -13.11 2.52 -19.15
CA LYS A 220 -12.27 2.12 -20.28
C LYS A 220 -12.79 0.81 -20.83
N ASP A 221 -12.89 0.73 -22.15
CA ASP A 221 -13.03 -0.53 -22.88
C ASP A 221 -11.74 -1.32 -22.75
N ASP A 222 -11.60 -2.03 -21.63
CA ASP A 222 -10.47 -2.90 -21.38
C ASP A 222 -10.63 -4.21 -22.17
N ASN A 223 -9.52 -4.69 -22.74
CA ASN A 223 -9.46 -5.97 -23.41
C ASN A 223 -9.04 -7.06 -22.43
N TYR A 224 -9.92 -8.02 -22.16
CA TYR A 224 -9.74 -9.06 -21.14
C TYR A 224 -8.99 -10.32 -21.63
N TYR A 225 -8.31 -10.23 -22.78
CA TYR A 225 -7.51 -11.33 -23.30
C TYR A 225 -6.41 -11.84 -22.33
N PRO A 226 -5.67 -10.99 -21.60
CA PRO A 226 -4.65 -11.47 -20.66
C PRO A 226 -5.20 -12.39 -19.57
N VAL A 227 -6.28 -11.98 -18.88
CA VAL A 227 -6.89 -12.82 -17.84
C VAL A 227 -7.50 -14.09 -18.43
N ARG A 228 -8.08 -14.00 -19.64
CA ARG A 228 -8.58 -15.19 -20.36
C ARG A 228 -7.47 -16.18 -20.65
N LYS A 229 -6.30 -15.71 -21.10
CA LYS A 229 -5.12 -16.54 -21.34
C LYS A 229 -4.62 -17.20 -20.05
N LEU A 230 -4.58 -16.46 -18.93
CA LEU A 230 -4.22 -17.01 -17.62
C LEU A 230 -5.20 -18.11 -17.19
N PHE A 231 -6.51 -17.85 -17.29
CA PHE A 231 -7.54 -18.83 -16.96
C PHE A 231 -7.43 -20.09 -17.81
N THR A 232 -7.25 -19.96 -19.13
CA THR A 232 -7.08 -21.11 -20.03
C THR A 232 -5.85 -21.95 -19.67
N LYS A 233 -4.79 -21.35 -19.12
CA LYS A 233 -3.55 -22.04 -18.74
C LYS A 233 -3.55 -22.60 -17.32
N SER A 234 -4.38 -22.06 -16.43
CA SER A 234 -4.43 -22.51 -15.04
C SER A 234 -4.91 -23.96 -14.97
N PRO A 235 -4.26 -24.84 -14.18
CA PRO A 235 -4.80 -26.16 -13.89
C PRO A 235 -6.02 -26.09 -12.95
N TYR A 236 -6.24 -24.95 -12.28
CA TYR A 236 -7.25 -24.78 -11.23
C TYR A 236 -8.56 -24.12 -11.71
N LYS A 237 -8.95 -24.35 -12.97
CA LYS A 237 -10.13 -23.67 -13.57
C LYS A 237 -11.40 -23.93 -12.78
N GLN A 238 -11.61 -25.17 -12.35
CA GLN A 238 -12.82 -25.56 -11.61
C GLN A 238 -12.84 -24.91 -10.23
N GLU A 239 -11.72 -24.89 -9.50
CA GLU A 239 -11.62 -24.21 -8.21
C GLU A 239 -11.84 -22.70 -8.35
N ILE A 240 -11.26 -22.06 -9.36
CA ILE A 240 -11.48 -20.63 -9.64
C ILE A 240 -12.96 -20.34 -9.85
N MET A 241 -13.64 -21.12 -10.71
CA MET A 241 -15.07 -20.95 -10.98
C MET A 241 -15.92 -21.17 -9.72
N LYS A 242 -15.60 -22.21 -8.93
CA LYS A 242 -16.27 -22.52 -7.66
C LYS A 242 -16.07 -21.40 -6.64
N ALA A 243 -14.87 -20.83 -6.56
CA ALA A 243 -14.55 -19.76 -5.62
C ALA A 243 -15.38 -18.49 -5.91
N ILE A 244 -15.59 -18.14 -7.18
CA ILE A 244 -16.26 -16.88 -7.53
C ILE A 244 -17.78 -16.99 -7.63
N ALA A 245 -18.32 -18.19 -7.85
CA ALA A 245 -19.74 -18.39 -8.14
C ALA A 245 -20.68 -17.77 -7.09
N PRO A 246 -20.50 -17.98 -5.77
CA PRO A 246 -21.41 -17.41 -4.76
C PRO A 246 -21.42 -15.87 -4.77
N GLY A 247 -20.26 -15.25 -4.94
CA GLY A 247 -20.16 -13.79 -5.05
C GLY A 247 -20.79 -13.27 -6.34
N CYS A 248 -20.62 -13.99 -7.45
CA CYS A 248 -21.24 -13.63 -8.72
C CYS A 248 -22.76 -13.66 -8.64
N GLU A 249 -23.32 -14.71 -8.04
CA GLU A 249 -24.75 -14.84 -7.79
C GLU A 249 -25.26 -13.69 -6.90
N TYR A 250 -24.62 -13.46 -5.74
CA TYR A 250 -25.02 -12.43 -4.79
C TYR A 250 -25.02 -11.01 -5.40
N PHE A 251 -24.02 -10.67 -6.22
CA PHE A 251 -23.91 -9.34 -6.82
C PHE A 251 -24.46 -9.25 -8.26
N ASN A 252 -25.12 -10.29 -8.76
CA ASN A 252 -25.62 -10.40 -10.13
C ASN A 252 -24.53 -10.06 -11.17
N TYR A 253 -23.40 -10.76 -11.08
CA TYR A 253 -22.35 -10.78 -12.10
C TYR A 253 -22.41 -12.07 -12.90
N ASN A 254 -22.04 -11.99 -14.18
CA ASN A 254 -21.79 -13.17 -14.98
C ASN A 254 -20.47 -13.83 -14.51
N SER A 255 -20.54 -15.08 -14.08
CA SER A 255 -19.38 -15.86 -13.65
C SER A 255 -18.56 -16.40 -14.81
N SER A 256 -19.09 -16.46 -16.04
CA SER A 256 -18.39 -16.97 -17.22
C SER A 256 -17.34 -15.98 -17.71
N ILE A 257 -16.10 -16.43 -17.87
CA ILE A 257 -15.03 -15.61 -18.46
C ILE A 257 -15.33 -15.17 -19.90
N ASN A 258 -16.22 -15.91 -20.59
CA ASN A 258 -16.61 -15.58 -21.96
C ASN A 258 -17.48 -14.32 -22.04
N SER A 259 -18.05 -13.84 -20.92
CA SER A 259 -18.77 -12.57 -20.90
C SER A 259 -17.81 -11.36 -20.94
N ALA A 260 -16.53 -11.55 -20.63
CA ALA A 260 -15.55 -10.49 -20.69
C ALA A 260 -15.05 -10.32 -22.13
N ARG A 261 -15.18 -9.10 -22.68
CA ARG A 261 -14.72 -8.78 -24.04
C ARG A 261 -13.23 -9.10 -24.17
N SER A 262 -12.88 -10.02 -25.07
CA SER A 262 -11.49 -10.39 -25.32
C SER A 262 -11.25 -10.49 -26.82
N SER A 263 -10.25 -9.77 -27.33
CA SER A 263 -9.79 -9.89 -28.71
C SER A 263 -8.28 -9.98 -28.74
N ILE A 264 -7.74 -11.09 -29.23
CA ILE A 264 -6.29 -11.27 -29.37
C ILE A 264 -5.70 -10.20 -30.29
N GLY A 265 -6.40 -9.86 -31.38
CA GLY A 265 -5.98 -8.85 -32.34
C GLY A 265 -5.91 -7.46 -31.73
N GLU A 266 -6.98 -7.01 -31.06
CA GLU A 266 -6.99 -5.72 -30.36
C GLU A 266 -5.91 -5.64 -29.28
N TYR A 267 -5.69 -6.73 -28.53
CA TYR A 267 -4.66 -6.79 -27.50
C TYR A 267 -3.25 -6.69 -28.08
N CYS A 268 -2.95 -7.50 -29.11
CA CYS A 268 -1.68 -7.47 -29.81
C CYS A 268 -1.42 -6.10 -30.45
N PHE A 269 -2.44 -5.50 -31.06
CA PHE A 269 -2.36 -4.17 -31.66
C PHE A 269 -2.12 -3.07 -30.60
N ALA A 270 -2.79 -3.13 -29.45
CA ALA A 270 -2.56 -2.18 -28.35
C ALA A 270 -1.14 -2.31 -27.77
N ARG A 271 -0.62 -3.53 -27.62
CA ARG A 271 0.77 -3.81 -27.21
C ARG A 271 1.77 -3.30 -28.26
N PHE A 272 1.50 -3.56 -29.54
CA PHE A 272 2.31 -3.09 -30.66
C PHE A 272 2.37 -1.56 -30.67
N LYS A 273 1.22 -0.87 -30.62
CA LYS A 273 1.17 0.60 -30.50
C LYS A 273 2.04 1.11 -29.35
N LYS A 274 1.90 0.57 -28.14
CA LYS A 274 2.73 0.98 -26.99
C LYS A 274 4.23 0.82 -27.25
N MET A 275 4.63 -0.29 -27.88
CA MET A 275 6.03 -0.53 -28.24
C MET A 275 6.57 0.51 -29.25
N PHE A 276 5.75 0.94 -30.20
CA PHE A 276 6.11 1.99 -31.17
C PHE A 276 6.10 3.39 -30.56
N TYR A 277 5.17 3.71 -29.67
CA TYR A 277 5.18 4.99 -28.94
C TYR A 277 6.36 5.12 -27.96
N LEU A 278 6.89 4.00 -27.46
CA LEU A 278 8.08 3.99 -26.58
C LEU A 278 9.41 4.07 -27.33
N LYS A 279 9.44 3.67 -28.62
CA LYS A 279 10.68 3.64 -29.43
C LYS A 279 11.39 5.00 -29.55
N PRO A 280 10.71 6.13 -29.84
CA PRO A 280 11.36 7.44 -29.93
C PRO A 280 11.96 7.92 -28.60
N VAL A 281 11.32 7.57 -27.48
CA VAL A 281 11.74 7.98 -26.12
C VAL A 281 12.92 7.13 -25.62
N LEU A 282 12.98 5.85 -26.00
CA LEU A 282 14.04 4.93 -25.55
C LEU A 282 15.26 4.89 -26.49
N ALA A 283 15.15 5.36 -27.74
CA ALA A 283 16.25 5.36 -28.70
C ALA A 283 17.50 6.16 -28.23
N PRO A 284 17.39 7.35 -27.60
CA PRO A 284 18.55 8.07 -27.08
C PRO A 284 19.20 7.36 -25.88
N ILE A 285 18.38 6.74 -25.02
CA ILE A 285 18.83 6.07 -23.79
C ILE A 285 19.59 4.78 -24.13
N ASN A 286 19.13 4.02 -25.12
CA ASN A 286 19.75 2.75 -25.51
C ASN A 286 21.12 2.94 -26.19
N ASN A 287 21.33 4.08 -26.86
CA ASN A 287 22.64 4.45 -27.42
C ASN A 287 23.63 4.91 -26.34
N LEU A 288 23.15 5.52 -25.26
CA LEU A 288 23.97 5.94 -24.12
C LEU A 288 24.44 4.76 -23.26
N PHE A 289 23.62 3.71 -23.12
CA PHE A 289 23.94 2.53 -22.30
C PHE A 289 24.93 1.55 -22.95
N LYS A 290 25.04 1.53 -24.28
CA LYS A 290 25.93 0.60 -24.99
C LYS A 290 27.43 0.96 -24.93
N TYR A 291 27.80 2.17 -24.53
CA TYR A 291 29.20 2.63 -24.61
C TYR A 291 29.93 2.73 -23.25
N THR A 292 29.24 2.64 -22.10
CA THR A 292 29.85 3.21 -20.88
C THR A 292 29.54 2.51 -19.55
N ALA A 293 29.12 1.25 -19.51
CA ALA A 293 28.73 0.61 -18.24
C ALA A 293 29.86 0.56 -17.19
N LYS A 294 31.12 0.27 -17.55
CA LYS A 294 32.24 0.19 -16.58
C LYS A 294 32.78 1.54 -16.11
N LYS A 295 32.90 2.52 -17.02
CA LYS A 295 33.36 3.87 -16.66
C LYS A 295 32.28 4.69 -15.95
N VAL A 296 31.00 4.47 -16.26
CA VAL A 296 29.89 5.09 -15.55
C VAL A 296 29.74 4.51 -14.15
N ILE A 297 29.91 3.20 -13.92
CA ILE A 297 29.84 2.67 -12.55
C ILE A 297 30.94 3.27 -11.67
N LYS A 298 32.19 3.36 -12.16
CA LYS A 298 33.30 3.97 -11.40
C LYS A 298 33.11 5.48 -11.19
N ALA A 299 32.78 6.22 -12.25
CA ALA A 299 32.48 7.65 -12.14
C ALA A 299 31.23 7.94 -11.30
N TYR A 300 30.24 7.04 -11.30
CA TYR A 300 29.03 7.12 -10.49
C TYR A 300 29.36 6.88 -9.01
N VAL A 301 30.18 5.88 -8.68
CA VAL A 301 30.67 5.68 -7.30
C VAL A 301 31.46 6.92 -6.82
N ASP A 302 32.39 7.43 -7.65
CA ASP A 302 33.22 8.59 -7.30
C ASP A 302 32.43 9.92 -7.26
N PHE A 303 31.32 10.03 -8.01
CA PHE A 303 30.42 11.19 -8.03
C PHE A 303 29.36 11.14 -6.92
N VAL A 304 28.94 9.94 -6.52
CA VAL A 304 27.94 9.68 -5.49
C VAL A 304 28.54 9.79 -4.08
N LEU A 305 29.85 9.60 -3.92
CA LEU A 305 30.57 9.78 -2.66
C LEU A 305 31.02 11.23 -2.39
N ARG A 306 30.60 12.21 -3.22
CA ARG A 306 30.90 13.63 -2.96
C ARG A 306 30.00 14.20 -1.85
N PRO A 307 30.53 15.07 -0.97
CA PRO A 307 29.80 15.62 0.19
C PRO A 307 28.51 16.39 -0.14
N GLU A 308 28.31 16.80 -1.38
CA GLU A 308 27.27 17.76 -1.78
C GLU A 308 26.12 17.14 -2.58
N ASN A 309 25.99 15.81 -2.61
CA ASN A 309 25.09 15.11 -3.52
C ASN A 309 23.72 14.76 -2.87
N PRO A 310 22.60 15.40 -3.27
CA PRO A 310 21.28 15.21 -2.65
C PRO A 310 20.59 13.87 -3.01
N TYR A 311 21.24 12.98 -3.78
CA TYR A 311 20.65 11.71 -4.25
C TYR A 311 20.83 10.51 -3.30
N ILE A 312 21.19 10.76 -2.03
CA ILE A 312 21.41 9.74 -0.99
C ILE A 312 20.20 8.79 -0.82
N GLY A 313 18.98 9.27 -1.10
CA GLY A 313 17.76 8.44 -1.18
C GLY A 313 17.84 7.20 -2.07
N ARG A 314 18.56 7.28 -3.21
CA ARG A 314 18.77 6.15 -4.15
C ARG A 314 19.93 5.23 -3.74
N LEU A 315 20.87 5.75 -2.97
CA LEU A 315 22.02 5.02 -2.42
C LEU A 315 21.56 3.96 -1.42
N PHE A 316 20.55 4.29 -0.60
CA PHE A 316 19.88 3.36 0.31
C PHE A 316 19.30 2.14 -0.41
N PHE A 317 18.60 2.37 -1.54
CA PHE A 317 17.99 1.29 -2.32
C PHE A 317 19.03 0.34 -2.95
N ASN A 318 20.15 0.87 -3.44
CA ASN A 318 21.17 0.07 -4.13
C ASN A 318 22.10 -0.69 -3.17
N ALA A 319 22.41 -0.12 -2.01
CA ALA A 319 23.26 -0.78 -1.02
C ALA A 319 22.49 -1.88 -0.24
N GLU A 320 21.18 -1.72 -0.04
CA GLU A 320 20.30 -2.77 0.47
C GLU A 320 20.22 -3.97 -0.50
N ALA A 321 20.23 -3.70 -1.83
CA ALA A 321 20.32 -4.74 -2.85
C ALA A 321 21.68 -5.49 -2.86
N ALA A 322 22.72 -4.91 -2.25
CA ALA A 322 24.03 -5.54 -2.07
C ALA A 322 24.18 -6.25 -0.70
N GLY A 323 23.10 -6.36 0.09
CA GLY A 323 23.09 -7.06 1.37
C GLY A 323 23.54 -6.22 2.57
N LEU A 324 23.79 -4.91 2.39
CA LEU A 324 24.12 -4.01 3.50
C LEU A 324 22.84 -3.50 4.17
N LYS A 325 22.78 -3.61 5.49
CA LYS A 325 21.64 -3.21 6.33
C LYS A 325 21.82 -1.75 6.80
N PHE A 326 20.86 -0.89 6.49
CA PHE A 326 20.89 0.55 6.83
C PHE A 326 19.86 0.89 7.89
N ILE A 327 20.28 1.67 8.88
CA ILE A 327 19.42 2.22 9.91
C ILE A 327 19.31 3.72 9.66
N ARG A 328 18.09 4.17 9.37
CA ARG A 328 17.79 5.60 9.33
C ARG A 328 17.54 6.06 10.76
N VAL A 329 18.30 7.04 11.20
CA VAL A 329 18.18 7.61 12.55
C VAL A 329 17.71 9.05 12.48
N ASP A 330 17.12 9.55 13.56
CA ASP A 330 16.67 10.93 13.61
C ASP A 330 17.86 11.91 13.66
N ASP A 331 17.73 13.00 12.91
CA ASP A 331 18.78 13.99 12.59
C ASP A 331 19.54 14.52 13.80
N ASN A 332 18.86 14.63 14.95
CA ASN A 332 19.44 15.20 16.16
C ASN A 332 20.10 14.17 17.10
N THR A 333 20.14 12.89 16.71
CA THR A 333 20.56 11.81 17.62
C THR A 333 21.93 11.24 17.32
N LEU A 334 22.40 11.28 16.06
CA LEU A 334 23.73 10.79 15.67
C LEU A 334 24.91 11.55 16.29
N THR A 335 24.66 12.74 16.86
CA THR A 335 25.70 13.65 17.37
C THR A 335 26.16 13.35 18.80
N LYS A 336 25.44 12.51 19.56
CA LYS A 336 25.76 12.21 20.96
C LYS A 336 26.60 10.94 21.10
N ILE A 337 27.92 11.11 21.08
CA ILE A 337 28.88 10.06 21.44
C ILE A 337 29.05 10.09 22.96
N GLY A 338 28.64 9.01 23.63
CA GLY A 338 28.87 8.81 25.05
C GLY A 338 30.31 8.37 25.35
N PRO A 339 30.68 8.27 26.63
CA PRO A 339 31.95 7.64 27.02
C PRO A 339 32.05 6.20 26.46
N ALA A 340 33.28 5.74 26.21
CA ALA A 340 33.60 4.36 25.84
C ALA A 340 32.98 3.86 24.50
N ASN A 341 33.06 4.66 23.42
CA ASN A 341 32.59 4.26 22.08
C ASN A 341 31.08 3.93 22.01
N SER A 342 30.29 4.53 22.89
CA SER A 342 28.84 4.36 22.92
C SER A 342 28.18 5.43 22.05
N ILE A 343 27.23 5.05 21.18
CA ILE A 343 26.36 6.00 20.46
C ILE A 343 24.95 5.86 20.98
N TYR A 344 24.31 6.99 21.28
CA TYR A 344 22.89 7.04 21.61
C TYR A 344 22.09 7.55 20.44
N PHE A 345 21.23 6.71 19.88
CA PHE A 345 20.36 7.14 18.78
C PHE A 345 18.94 6.62 18.97
N GLY A 346 17.99 7.44 18.56
CA GLY A 346 16.58 7.07 18.58
C GLY A 346 16.24 6.36 17.29
N ILE A 347 15.70 5.15 17.40
CA ILE A 347 15.12 4.44 16.25
C ILE A 347 13.69 4.02 16.53
N ARG A 348 12.93 3.81 15.46
CA ARG A 348 11.59 3.24 15.56
C ARG A 348 11.68 1.79 16.01
N GLU A 349 10.64 1.32 16.69
CA GLU A 349 10.52 -0.07 17.12
C GLU A 349 10.73 -1.08 15.99
N ARG A 350 10.12 -0.82 14.83
CA ARG A 350 10.31 -1.65 13.63
C ARG A 350 11.77 -1.76 13.24
N ASP A 351 12.47 -0.63 13.24
CA ASP A 351 13.88 -0.58 12.89
C ASP A 351 14.68 -1.35 13.97
N TYR A 352 14.36 -1.20 15.26
CA TYR A 352 15.02 -1.97 16.34
C TYR A 352 14.85 -3.48 16.18
N ARG A 353 13.62 -3.95 15.97
CA ARG A 353 13.34 -5.37 15.76
C ARG A 353 14.09 -5.94 14.56
N ARG A 354 14.34 -5.11 13.54
CA ARG A 354 15.10 -5.46 12.34
C ARG A 354 16.61 -5.58 12.58
N PHE A 355 17.18 -4.80 13.51
CA PHE A 355 18.64 -4.68 13.68
C PHE A 355 19.18 -5.24 14.98
N LYS A 356 18.34 -5.66 15.93
CA LYS A 356 18.76 -6.16 17.26
C LYS A 356 19.77 -7.32 17.22
N ASP A 357 19.72 -8.14 16.18
CA ASP A 357 20.57 -9.32 16.00
C ASP A 357 21.70 -9.09 14.96
N GLU A 358 21.79 -7.89 14.38
CA GLU A 358 22.72 -7.59 13.29
C GLU A 358 24.11 -7.21 13.83
N LYS A 359 25.16 -7.83 13.28
CA LYS A 359 26.55 -7.56 13.67
C LYS A 359 27.13 -6.30 13.02
N PHE A 360 26.47 -5.81 11.97
CA PHE A 360 26.93 -4.68 11.16
C PHE A 360 25.74 -3.84 10.73
N ALA A 361 25.89 -2.51 10.79
CA ALA A 361 24.87 -1.59 10.30
C ALA A 361 25.48 -0.26 9.87
N VAL A 362 24.87 0.39 8.89
CA VAL A 362 25.21 1.77 8.54
C VAL A 362 24.13 2.69 9.10
N LEU A 363 24.50 3.58 10.01
CA LEU A 363 23.67 4.68 10.46
C LEU A 363 23.84 5.85 9.49
N ALA A 364 22.73 6.45 9.10
CA ALA A 364 22.72 7.75 8.43
C ALA A 364 21.54 8.58 8.94
N ASP A 365 21.75 9.88 9.13
CA ASP A 365 20.64 10.80 9.37
C ASP A 365 19.74 10.92 8.12
N ARG A 366 18.66 11.71 8.21
CA ARG A 366 17.68 11.90 7.13
C ARG A 366 18.29 12.40 5.84
N TRP A 367 19.38 13.15 5.94
CA TRP A 367 20.04 13.85 4.83
C TRP A 367 21.32 13.13 4.39
N GLY A 368 21.77 12.13 5.16
CA GLY A 368 23.03 11.43 4.97
C GLY A 368 24.27 12.28 5.26
N GLU A 369 24.09 13.40 5.97
CA GLU A 369 25.18 14.31 6.34
C GLU A 369 26.05 13.66 7.41
N ASN A 370 25.43 13.12 8.46
CA ASN A 370 26.08 12.31 9.47
C ASN A 370 25.90 10.83 9.14
N LYS A 371 27.02 10.10 9.14
CA LYS A 371 27.04 8.67 8.86
C LYS A 371 28.02 7.95 9.79
N ALA A 372 27.63 6.77 10.25
CA ALA A 372 28.48 5.90 11.04
C ALA A 372 28.33 4.45 10.58
N ILE A 373 29.44 3.73 10.48
CA ILE A 373 29.41 2.28 10.29
C ILE A 373 29.59 1.64 11.66
N LEU A 374 28.62 0.83 12.05
CA LEU A 374 28.65 0.06 13.28
C LEU A 374 29.18 -1.35 12.99
N LYS A 375 30.07 -1.84 13.85
CA LYS A 375 30.56 -3.22 13.90
C LYS A 375 30.37 -3.75 15.32
N ASN A 376 30.07 -5.05 15.45
CA ASN A 376 29.89 -5.75 16.72
C ASN A 376 28.78 -5.15 17.60
N ILE A 377 27.67 -4.79 16.95
CA ILE A 377 26.57 -4.10 17.62
C ILE A 377 26.01 -4.98 18.74
N LYS A 378 26.09 -4.49 19.98
CA LYS A 378 25.30 -4.99 21.11
C LYS A 378 24.25 -3.95 21.43
N LEU A 379 23.04 -4.14 20.93
CA LEU A 379 21.95 -3.21 21.19
C LEU A 379 21.29 -3.53 22.53
N SER A 380 21.42 -2.61 23.49
CA SER A 380 20.51 -2.56 24.63
C SER A 380 19.42 -1.52 24.36
N ALA A 381 18.18 -1.97 24.37
CA ALA A 381 17.01 -1.14 24.16
C ALA A 381 16.50 -0.57 25.48
N ASN A 382 16.43 0.76 25.59
CA ASN A 382 15.58 1.41 26.57
C ASN A 382 14.37 2.00 25.83
N HIS A 383 13.20 1.36 25.99
CA HIS A 383 11.97 1.80 25.34
C HIS A 383 11.52 3.13 25.97
N GLN A 384 11.34 4.15 25.13
CA GLN A 384 10.78 5.44 25.53
C GLN A 384 9.29 5.48 25.16
N PRO A 385 8.36 5.28 26.11
CA PRO A 385 6.93 5.12 25.82
C PRO A 385 6.30 6.37 25.20
N GLU A 386 6.85 7.54 25.49
CA GLU A 386 6.27 8.84 25.13
C GLU A 386 6.39 9.16 23.64
N ASN A 387 7.36 8.55 22.95
CA ASN A 387 7.63 8.80 21.54
C ASN A 387 7.69 7.52 20.70
N GLY A 388 7.48 6.34 21.30
CA GLY A 388 7.54 5.05 20.62
C GLY A 388 8.92 4.73 20.05
N LYS A 389 9.97 5.32 20.62
CA LYS A 389 11.35 5.15 20.17
C LYS A 389 12.12 4.28 21.15
N TYR A 390 13.09 3.56 20.60
CA TYR A 390 14.09 2.87 21.38
C TYR A 390 15.34 3.73 21.43
N LEU A 391 15.81 4.04 22.64
CA LEU A 391 17.15 4.55 22.83
C LEU A 391 18.08 3.34 22.79
N LEU A 392 18.99 3.34 21.84
CA LEU A 392 20.00 2.31 21.71
C LEU A 392 21.34 2.77 22.29
N SER A 393 22.02 1.87 22.96
CA SER A 393 23.44 1.98 23.29
C SER A 393 24.15 0.69 22.92
N GLY A 394 25.40 0.79 22.48
CA GLY A 394 26.26 -0.34 22.14
C GLY A 394 27.70 0.09 21.91
N GLU A 395 28.64 -0.85 22.02
CA GLU A 395 30.05 -0.62 21.67
C GLU A 395 30.20 -0.54 20.15
N VAL A 396 30.83 0.53 19.66
CA VAL A 396 30.97 0.79 18.22
C VAL A 396 32.44 0.93 17.84
N THR A 397 32.88 0.17 16.83
CA THR A 397 34.13 0.47 16.14
C THR A 397 33.85 1.37 14.94
N PHE A 398 34.16 2.66 15.05
CA PHE A 398 34.02 3.61 13.96
C PHE A 398 34.99 3.29 12.83
N ILE A 399 34.50 3.32 11.58
CA ILE A 399 35.36 3.17 10.40
C ILE A 399 35.59 4.52 9.72
N ILE A 400 34.61 5.43 9.73
CA ILE A 400 34.71 6.77 9.13
C ILE A 400 33.76 7.71 9.89
N LYS A 401 34.29 8.79 10.46
CA LYS A 401 33.53 9.98 10.88
C LYS A 401 34.01 11.11 9.97
N GLN A 402 33.11 11.64 9.12
CA GLN A 402 33.36 12.84 8.33
C GLN A 402 32.61 13.99 8.96
#